data_AF-A0A8I7BA46-F1
#
_entry.id   AF-A0A8I7BA46-F1
#
_cell.length_a   1.000
_cell.length_b   1.000
_cell.length_c   1.000
_cell.angle_alpha   90.00
_cell.angle_beta   90.00
_cell.angle_gamma   90.00
#
_symmetry.space_group_name_H-M   'P 1'
#
loop_
_entity.id
_entity.type
_entity.pdbx_description
1 polymer ?
#
loop_
_entity_poly.entity_id
_entity_poly.type
_entity_poly.pdbx_seq_one_letter_code
_entity_poly.pdbx_strand_id
1 'polypeptide(L)'
;MLVPTLVPARSVREAIQEVKMVQIWENVMKSCEQRGRDLLNLNVITSVDLTEWLRTKDSGNETINLGLSSYDMLCTVLHSIKAGSTGLLLGNGVEVDQQNRPRDLLLDWFFHPVLVLKDQMQVLKMTEQEVRFLERSTLFVGSSSATAGADVWDNGAETPRDPVRMAQIQAISKSCVVSCNCLFVF
;
A
#
# COMPACT_ATOMS: atom_id res chain seq x y z
N MET A 1 49.10 -23.27 -27.74
CA MET A 1 47.98 -22.30 -27.66
C MET A 1 46.92 -22.91 -26.76
N LEU A 2 46.68 -22.34 -25.57
CA LEU A 2 45.57 -22.77 -24.69
C LEU A 2 44.33 -21.97 -25.08
N VAL A 3 43.26 -22.66 -25.49
CA VAL A 3 41.94 -22.05 -25.70
C VAL A 3 41.24 -22.00 -24.33
N PRO A 4 40.83 -20.84 -23.83
CA PRO A 4 40.08 -20.75 -22.58
C PRO A 4 38.72 -21.41 -22.75
N THR A 5 38.40 -22.35 -21.87
CA THR A 5 37.08 -22.98 -21.79
C THR A 5 36.07 -21.92 -21.32
N LEU A 6 35.13 -21.54 -22.20
CA LEU A 6 34.03 -20.66 -21.85
C LEU A 6 33.12 -21.38 -20.83
N VAL A 7 33.10 -20.87 -19.60
CA VAL A 7 32.12 -21.28 -18.59
C VAL A 7 30.73 -20.99 -19.16
N PRO A 8 29.75 -21.92 -19.05
CA PRO A 8 28.40 -21.65 -19.52
C PRO A 8 27.89 -20.39 -18.82
N ALA A 9 27.61 -19.34 -19.60
CA ALA A 9 26.88 -18.20 -19.08
C ALA A 9 25.48 -18.70 -18.76
N ARG A 10 25.22 -19.02 -17.48
CA ARG A 10 23.84 -19.22 -17.01
C ARG A 10 23.08 -17.96 -17.40
N SER A 11 22.03 -18.14 -18.17
CA SER A 11 21.17 -17.02 -18.57
C SER A 11 20.71 -16.33 -17.29
N VAL A 12 20.88 -15.01 -17.17
CA VAL A 12 20.45 -14.24 -15.98
C VAL A 12 18.96 -14.49 -15.68
N ARG A 13 18.17 -14.84 -16.69
CA ARG A 13 16.76 -15.27 -16.56
C ARG A 13 16.55 -16.56 -15.77
N GLU A 14 17.53 -17.45 -15.68
CA GLU A 14 17.42 -18.74 -14.96
C GLU A 14 17.71 -18.61 -13.46
N ALA A 15 18.23 -17.47 -13.00
CA ALA A 15 18.56 -17.23 -11.60
C ALA A 15 17.51 -16.39 -10.84
N ILE A 16 16.47 -15.90 -11.52
CA ILE A 16 15.41 -15.11 -10.89
C ILE A 16 14.48 -16.08 -10.16
N GLN A 17 14.59 -16.12 -8.83
CA GLN A 17 13.65 -16.88 -8.01
C GLN A 17 12.32 -16.16 -7.97
N GLU A 18 11.30 -16.81 -8.52
CA GLU A 18 9.91 -16.38 -8.40
C GLU A 18 9.53 -16.32 -6.92
N VAL A 19 9.02 -15.17 -6.48
CA VAL A 19 8.52 -15.00 -5.11
C VAL A 19 7.25 -15.84 -4.98
N LYS A 20 7.05 -16.55 -3.87
CA LYS A 20 5.81 -17.34 -3.70
C LYS A 20 4.63 -16.44 -3.35
N MET A 21 3.49 -16.71 -3.98
CA MET A 21 2.16 -16.16 -3.63
C MET A 21 1.93 -16.06 -2.11
N VAL A 22 2.07 -17.18 -1.40
CA VAL A 22 1.86 -17.26 0.05
C VAL A 22 2.81 -16.33 0.81
N GLN A 23 4.05 -16.20 0.36
CA GLN A 23 5.02 -15.31 0.98
C GLN A 23 4.62 -13.84 0.81
N ILE A 24 4.07 -13.46 -0.34
CA ILE A 24 3.59 -12.08 -0.57
C ILE A 24 2.43 -11.79 0.39
N TRP A 25 1.43 -12.66 0.43
CA TRP A 25 0.25 -12.49 1.29
C TRP A 25 0.58 -12.48 2.78
N GLU A 26 1.46 -13.38 3.23
CA GLU A 26 1.93 -13.40 4.61
C GLU A 26 2.59 -12.08 5.00
N ASN A 27 3.38 -11.48 4.10
CA ASN A 27 4.00 -10.19 4.34
C ASN A 27 3.00 -9.03 4.36
N VAL A 28 2.03 -9.02 3.45
CA VAL A 28 0.96 -8.02 3.42
C VAL A 28 0.14 -8.08 4.72
N MET A 29 -0.28 -9.28 5.15
CA MET A 29 -1.03 -9.46 6.38
C MET A 29 -0.23 -9.03 7.62
N LYS A 30 1.04 -9.43 7.73
CA LYS A 30 1.91 -9.01 8.85
C LYS A 30 2.12 -7.50 8.90
N SER A 31 2.27 -6.87 7.74
CA SER A 31 2.42 -5.41 7.66
C SER A 31 1.13 -4.70 8.07
N CYS A 32 -0.04 -5.26 7.71
CA CYS A 32 -1.35 -4.71 8.04
C CYS A 32 -1.64 -4.82 9.52
N GLU A 33 -1.32 -5.97 10.10
CA GLU A 33 -1.40 -6.20 11.54
C GLU A 33 -0.49 -5.23 12.31
N GLN A 34 0.74 -5.02 11.85
CA GLN A 34 1.67 -4.07 12.46
C GLN A 34 1.13 -2.64 12.40
N ARG A 35 0.66 -2.19 11.23
CA ARG A 35 0.08 -0.85 11.07
C ARG A 35 -1.19 -0.67 11.90
N GLY A 36 -2.02 -1.71 12.02
CA GLY A 36 -3.18 -1.71 12.91
C GLY A 36 -2.78 -1.50 14.37
N ARG A 37 -1.72 -2.19 14.85
CA ARG A 37 -1.16 -1.96 16.19
C ARG A 37 -0.65 -0.54 16.36
N ASP A 38 0.04 0.00 15.37
CA ASP A 38 0.58 1.36 15.44
C ASP A 38 -0.57 2.39 15.55
N LEU A 39 -1.65 2.22 14.78
CA LEU A 39 -2.83 3.08 14.84
C LEU A 39 -3.61 2.95 16.17
N LEU A 40 -3.67 1.75 16.75
CA LEU A 40 -4.21 1.53 18.10
C LEU A 40 -3.36 2.27 19.16
N ASN A 41 -2.04 2.17 19.08
CA ASN A 41 -1.12 2.84 20.01
C ASN A 41 -1.23 4.38 19.91
N LEU A 42 -1.51 4.89 18.72
CA LEU A 42 -1.75 6.31 18.48
C LEU A 42 -3.19 6.76 18.82
N ASN A 43 -4.05 5.85 19.27
CA ASN A 43 -5.49 6.08 19.51
C ASN A 43 -6.26 6.59 18.27
N VAL A 44 -5.75 6.33 17.07
CA VAL A 44 -6.42 6.67 15.81
C VAL A 44 -7.57 5.69 15.54
N ILE A 45 -7.34 4.43 15.86
CA ILE A 45 -8.39 3.40 15.95
C ILE A 45 -8.52 3.07 17.43
N THR A 46 -9.74 2.98 17.97
CA THR A 46 -9.94 2.61 19.37
C THR A 46 -10.17 1.09 19.51
N SER A 47 -9.81 0.55 20.68
CA SER A 47 -10.08 -0.86 20.99
C SER A 47 -11.58 -1.17 21.04
N VAL A 48 -12.40 -0.18 21.39
CA VAL A 48 -13.87 -0.28 21.38
C VAL A 48 -14.37 -0.45 19.95
N ASP A 49 -13.96 0.42 19.04
CA ASP A 49 -14.31 0.35 17.62
C ASP A 49 -13.90 -0.99 17.00
N LEU A 50 -12.68 -1.44 17.32
CA LEU A 50 -12.17 -2.73 16.83
C LEU A 50 -12.96 -3.92 17.37
N THR A 51 -13.32 -3.90 18.66
CA THR A 51 -14.10 -4.97 19.29
C THR A 51 -15.52 -5.03 18.72
N GLU A 52 -16.13 -3.85 18.50
CA GLU A 52 -17.46 -3.75 17.91
C GLU A 52 -17.48 -4.22 16.46
N TRP A 53 -16.46 -3.84 15.68
CA TRP A 53 -16.26 -4.35 14.34
C TRP A 53 -16.07 -5.88 14.32
N LEU A 54 -15.25 -6.43 15.22
CA LEU A 54 -15.06 -7.89 15.32
C LEU A 54 -16.36 -8.64 15.64
N ARG A 55 -17.23 -8.05 16.47
CA ARG A 55 -18.51 -8.65 16.88
C ARG A 55 -19.55 -8.63 15.77
N THR A 56 -19.63 -7.53 15.04
CA THR A 56 -20.70 -7.27 14.06
C THR A 56 -20.32 -7.67 12.65
N LYS A 57 -19.02 -7.66 12.33
CA LYS A 57 -18.46 -7.83 10.97
C LYS A 57 -19.03 -6.88 9.91
N ASP A 58 -19.83 -5.92 10.34
CA ASP A 58 -20.60 -4.99 9.51
C ASP A 58 -20.92 -3.70 10.27
N SER A 59 -20.12 -3.36 11.29
CA SER A 59 -20.15 -1.98 11.78
C SER A 59 -19.64 -1.12 10.64
N GLY A 60 -20.40 -0.11 10.20
CA GLY A 60 -20.03 0.85 9.13
C GLY A 60 -18.77 1.69 9.41
N ASN A 61 -17.83 1.14 10.19
CA ASN A 61 -16.48 1.59 10.40
C ASN A 61 -15.61 1.20 9.20
N GLU A 62 -15.79 1.95 8.11
CA GLU A 62 -14.99 1.83 6.88
C GLU A 62 -13.49 1.98 7.14
N THR A 63 -13.08 2.72 8.18
CA THR A 63 -11.69 2.85 8.61
C THR A 63 -11.06 1.50 8.94
N ILE A 64 -11.78 0.61 9.64
CA ILE A 64 -11.28 -0.73 9.99
C ILE A 64 -11.48 -1.71 8.81
N ASN A 65 -12.64 -1.66 8.15
CA ASN A 65 -12.98 -2.57 7.06
C ASN A 65 -12.05 -2.43 5.84
N LEU A 66 -11.81 -1.19 5.42
CA LEU A 66 -11.17 -0.89 4.14
C LEU A 66 -10.04 0.13 4.28
N GLY A 67 -10.17 1.08 5.19
CA GLY A 67 -9.19 2.13 5.44
C GLY A 67 -7.83 1.58 5.86
N LEU A 68 -7.80 0.64 6.80
CA LEU A 68 -6.56 0.06 7.32
C LEU A 68 -5.75 -0.67 6.23
N SER A 69 -6.40 -1.52 5.44
CA SER A 69 -5.74 -2.26 4.36
C SER A 69 -5.32 -1.33 3.20
N SER A 70 -6.11 -0.30 2.92
CA SER A 70 -5.77 0.72 1.91
C SER A 70 -4.59 1.58 2.35
N TYR A 71 -4.57 2.00 3.62
CA TYR A 71 -3.47 2.72 4.26
C TYR A 71 -2.20 1.87 4.29
N ASP A 72 -2.35 0.57 4.55
CA ASP A 72 -1.26 -0.41 4.54
C ASP A 72 -0.57 -0.48 3.17
N MET A 73 -1.36 -0.65 2.12
CA MET A 73 -0.87 -0.69 0.76
C MET A 73 -0.21 0.63 0.36
N LEU A 74 -0.83 1.76 0.69
CA LEU A 74 -0.27 3.09 0.46
C LEU A 74 1.12 3.24 1.11
N CYS A 75 1.25 2.87 2.39
CA CYS A 75 2.52 2.90 3.11
C CYS A 75 3.59 2.04 2.41
N THR A 76 3.21 0.86 1.91
CA THR A 76 4.10 -0.05 1.18
C THR A 76 4.58 0.57 -0.14
N VAL A 77 3.69 1.22 -0.88
CA VAL A 77 4.03 1.93 -2.11
C VAL A 77 4.98 3.11 -1.82
N LEU A 78 4.65 3.93 -0.81
CA LEU A 78 5.50 5.06 -0.40
C LEU A 78 6.90 4.60 0.04
N HIS A 79 6.98 3.48 0.78
CA HIS A 79 8.24 2.89 1.16
C HIS A 79 9.06 2.44 -0.05
N SER A 80 8.40 1.79 -1.03
CA SER A 80 9.03 1.35 -2.28
C SER A 80 9.58 2.54 -3.09
N ILE A 81 8.84 3.64 -3.15
CA ILE A 81 9.28 4.88 -3.81
C ILE A 81 10.51 5.46 -3.11
N LYS A 82 10.47 5.57 -1.77
CA LYS A 82 11.60 6.09 -0.98
C LYS A 82 12.85 5.24 -1.12
N ALA A 83 12.70 3.91 -1.23
CA ALA A 83 13.80 2.98 -1.43
C ALA A 83 14.37 2.99 -2.86
N GLY A 84 13.74 3.68 -3.80
CA GLY A 84 14.14 3.66 -5.22
C GLY A 84 13.94 2.29 -5.88
N SER A 85 13.07 1.44 -5.32
CA SER A 85 12.76 0.12 -5.85
C SER A 85 12.09 0.25 -7.22
N THR A 86 12.33 -0.71 -8.11
CA THR A 86 11.66 -0.79 -9.42
C THR A 86 10.28 -1.42 -9.27
N GLY A 87 10.15 -2.44 -8.41
CA GLY A 87 8.91 -3.13 -8.07
C GLY A 87 8.21 -2.60 -6.82
N LEU A 88 7.54 -3.50 -6.10
CA LEU A 88 6.97 -3.26 -4.78
C LEU A 88 7.87 -3.91 -3.71
N LEU A 89 8.42 -3.12 -2.81
CA LEU A 89 9.23 -3.57 -1.69
C LEU A 89 8.34 -3.96 -0.51
N LEU A 90 8.31 -5.25 -0.18
CA LEU A 90 7.55 -5.79 0.95
C LEU A 90 8.26 -5.50 2.28
N GLY A 91 7.51 -5.58 3.39
CA GLY A 91 8.01 -5.25 4.73
C GLY A 91 9.20 -6.10 5.21
N ASN A 92 9.43 -7.28 4.64
CA ASN A 92 10.59 -8.12 4.91
C ASN A 92 11.81 -7.83 4.02
N GLY A 93 11.77 -6.79 3.19
CA GLY A 93 12.84 -6.41 2.27
C GLY A 93 12.84 -7.18 0.95
N VAL A 94 11.85 -8.05 0.70
CA VAL A 94 11.70 -8.72 -0.60
C VAL A 94 11.06 -7.75 -1.59
N GLU A 95 11.73 -7.51 -2.71
CA GLU A 95 11.19 -6.72 -3.81
C GLU A 95 10.46 -7.64 -4.79
N VAL A 96 9.20 -7.29 -5.11
CA VAL A 96 8.40 -7.97 -6.14
C VAL A 96 8.34 -7.09 -7.38
N ASP A 97 8.93 -7.56 -8.48
CA ASP A 97 9.01 -6.84 -9.74
C ASP A 97 8.41 -7.64 -10.91
N GLN A 98 8.49 -7.11 -12.13
CA GLN A 98 7.96 -7.76 -13.34
C GLN A 98 8.64 -9.10 -13.66
N GLN A 99 9.84 -9.36 -13.12
CA GLN A 99 10.67 -10.51 -13.45
C GLN A 99 10.51 -11.65 -12.44
N ASN A 100 10.29 -11.32 -11.16
CA ASN A 100 10.21 -12.28 -10.06
C ASN A 100 8.79 -12.50 -9.51
N ARG A 101 7.79 -11.74 -9.97
CA ARG A 101 6.40 -11.92 -9.50
C ARG A 101 5.83 -13.28 -9.90
N PRO A 102 4.90 -13.82 -9.09
CA PRO A 102 4.13 -14.99 -9.46
C PRO A 102 3.41 -14.83 -10.79
N ARG A 103 3.44 -15.87 -11.62
CA ARG A 103 2.61 -15.93 -12.84
C ARG A 103 1.20 -16.40 -12.51
N ASP A 104 0.51 -15.62 -11.69
CA ASP A 104 -0.85 -15.88 -11.25
C ASP A 104 -1.77 -14.71 -11.61
N LEU A 105 -2.96 -15.02 -12.14
CA LEU A 105 -3.90 -14.02 -12.64
C LEU A 105 -4.37 -13.05 -11.55
N LEU A 106 -4.54 -13.52 -10.31
CA LEU A 106 -4.98 -12.66 -9.21
C LEU A 106 -3.89 -11.66 -8.83
N LEU A 107 -2.64 -12.11 -8.76
CA LEU A 107 -1.53 -11.20 -8.46
C LEU A 107 -1.18 -10.29 -9.63
N ASP A 108 -1.25 -10.76 -10.86
CA ASP A 108 -1.06 -9.89 -12.03
C ASP A 108 -2.11 -8.77 -12.02
N TRP A 109 -3.38 -9.11 -11.74
CA TRP A 109 -4.46 -8.14 -11.62
C TRP A 109 -4.31 -7.22 -10.40
N PHE A 110 -3.71 -7.68 -9.29
CA PHE A 110 -3.42 -6.83 -8.13
C PHE A 110 -2.21 -5.90 -8.33
N PHE A 111 -1.08 -6.44 -8.79
CA PHE A 111 0.16 -5.68 -8.91
C PHE A 111 0.10 -4.62 -9.99
N HIS A 112 -0.65 -4.86 -11.07
CA HIS A 112 -0.77 -3.89 -12.14
C HIS A 112 -1.28 -2.51 -11.68
N PRO A 113 -2.46 -2.38 -11.03
CA PRO A 113 -2.94 -1.08 -10.53
C PRO A 113 -2.03 -0.50 -9.44
N VAL A 114 -1.42 -1.34 -8.59
CA VAL A 114 -0.50 -0.86 -7.55
C VAL A 114 0.77 -0.25 -8.13
N LEU A 115 1.35 -0.86 -9.17
CA LEU A 115 2.52 -0.31 -9.86
C LEU A 115 2.17 0.97 -10.64
N VAL A 116 1.00 1.02 -11.29
CA VAL A 116 0.52 2.25 -11.94
C VAL A 116 0.35 3.38 -10.91
N LEU A 117 -0.21 3.06 -9.74
CA LEU A 117 -0.38 4.02 -8.65
C LEU A 117 0.98 4.53 -8.14
N LYS A 118 1.96 3.64 -7.98
CA LYS A 118 3.33 4.00 -7.63
C LYS A 118 3.93 4.98 -8.64
N ASP A 119 3.80 4.70 -9.94
CA ASP A 119 4.31 5.58 -11.00
C ASP A 119 3.63 6.94 -10.98
N GLN A 120 2.31 6.99 -10.77
CA GLN A 120 1.56 8.23 -10.61
C GLN A 120 2.05 9.08 -9.43
N MET A 121 2.31 8.44 -8.29
CA MET A 121 2.84 9.12 -7.10
C MET A 121 4.26 9.66 -7.32
N GLN A 122 5.10 8.92 -8.04
CA GLN A 122 6.45 9.36 -8.40
C GLN A 122 6.43 10.59 -9.33
N VAL A 123 5.51 10.61 -10.30
CA VAL A 123 5.33 11.75 -11.22
C VAL A 123 4.76 12.97 -10.48
N LEU A 124 3.79 12.77 -9.57
CA LEU A 124 3.14 13.86 -8.86
C LEU A 124 4.08 14.61 -7.90
N LYS A 125 5.16 13.96 -7.43
CA LYS A 125 6.16 14.54 -6.52
C LYS A 125 5.52 15.29 -5.34
N MET A 126 4.80 14.55 -4.51
CA MET A 126 4.12 15.08 -3.33
C MET A 126 5.13 15.55 -2.27
N THR A 127 4.80 16.62 -1.56
CA THR A 127 5.53 17.05 -0.37
C THR A 127 5.22 16.13 0.82
N GLU A 128 6.00 16.19 1.90
CA GLU A 128 5.72 15.37 3.10
C GLU A 128 4.33 15.65 3.69
N GLN A 129 3.87 16.91 3.64
CA GLN A 129 2.56 17.31 4.14
C GLN A 129 1.42 16.74 3.28
N GLU A 130 1.61 16.68 1.97
CA GLU A 130 0.66 16.10 1.03
C GLU A 130 0.58 14.58 1.15
N VAL A 131 1.71 13.94 1.42
CA VAL A 131 1.76 12.51 1.75
C VAL A 131 0.97 12.23 3.04
N ARG A 132 1.14 13.03 4.09
CA ARG A 132 0.36 12.92 5.32
C ARG A 132 -1.14 13.14 5.07
N PHE A 133 -1.49 14.10 4.21
CA PHE A 133 -2.88 14.33 3.80
C PHE A 133 -3.46 13.12 3.05
N LEU A 134 -2.67 12.50 2.17
CA LEU A 134 -3.04 11.27 1.46
C LEU A 134 -3.22 10.08 2.41
N GLU A 135 -2.30 9.88 3.33
CA GLU A 135 -2.36 8.85 4.38
C GLU A 135 -3.66 8.96 5.17
N ARG A 136 -3.95 10.16 5.68
CA ARG A 136 -5.18 10.44 6.44
C ARG A 136 -6.43 10.19 5.59
N SER A 137 -6.46 10.72 4.37
CA SER A 137 -7.60 10.55 3.46
C SER A 137 -7.85 9.09 3.09
N THR A 138 -6.78 8.28 3.02
CA THR A 138 -6.86 6.86 2.65
C THR A 138 -7.26 6.00 3.85
N LEU A 139 -6.91 6.39 5.08
CA LEU A 139 -7.33 5.69 6.28
C LEU A 139 -8.81 5.94 6.59
N PHE A 140 -9.28 7.18 6.51
CA PHE A 140 -10.67 7.56 6.82
C PHE A 140 -11.57 7.53 5.58
N VAL A 141 -11.66 6.36 4.94
CA VAL A 141 -12.50 6.15 3.74
C VAL A 141 -13.96 6.43 4.05
N GLY A 142 -14.64 7.22 3.20
CA GLY A 142 -16.07 7.43 3.31
C GLY A 142 -16.52 8.37 4.44
N SER A 143 -15.62 8.81 5.33
CA SER A 143 -15.92 9.85 6.29
C SER A 143 -16.20 11.17 5.55
N SER A 144 -17.44 11.63 5.61
CA SER A 144 -18.00 12.71 4.79
C SER A 144 -17.41 14.10 5.04
N SER A 145 -16.44 14.25 5.94
CA SER A 145 -15.64 15.45 6.02
C SER A 145 -14.16 15.12 6.14
N ALA A 146 -13.35 15.85 5.36
CA ALA A 146 -11.90 15.93 5.56
C ALA A 146 -11.51 16.41 6.98
N THR A 147 -12.48 16.88 7.77
CA THR A 147 -12.34 17.31 9.15
C THR A 147 -12.54 16.19 10.17
N ALA A 148 -13.30 15.13 9.86
CA ALA A 148 -13.60 14.01 10.77
C ALA A 148 -12.43 13.01 10.93
N GLY A 149 -11.42 13.10 10.06
CA GLY A 149 -10.14 12.44 10.27
C GLY A 149 -9.09 13.38 10.90
N ALA A 150 -9.30 14.69 10.85
CA ALA A 150 -8.33 15.69 11.31
C ALA A 150 -8.43 15.92 12.83
N ASP A 151 -9.64 15.83 13.38
CA ASP A 151 -9.91 15.78 14.81
C ASP A 151 -9.51 14.44 15.45
N VAL A 152 -9.59 13.34 14.70
CA VAL A 152 -9.19 12.00 15.15
C VAL A 152 -7.69 11.75 15.03
N TRP A 153 -7.04 12.23 13.96
CA TRP A 153 -5.61 12.03 13.71
C TRP A 153 -4.92 13.30 13.20
N ASP A 154 -4.23 13.98 14.12
CA ASP A 154 -3.29 15.06 13.78
C ASP A 154 -1.93 14.47 13.42
N ASN A 155 -1.78 14.05 12.17
CA ASN A 155 -0.50 13.62 11.60
C ASN A 155 0.32 14.78 11.01
N GLY A 156 -0.08 16.04 11.25
CA GLY A 156 0.53 17.21 10.62
C GLY A 156 0.25 17.31 9.10
N ALA A 157 -0.83 16.70 8.62
CA ALA A 157 -1.31 16.91 7.25
C ALA A 157 -1.79 18.35 7.06
N GLU A 158 -1.31 18.99 5.99
CA GLU A 158 -1.85 20.25 5.52
C GLU A 158 -2.80 20.00 4.34
N THR A 159 -3.97 20.61 4.37
CA THR A 159 -4.90 20.54 3.24
C THR A 159 -4.31 21.35 2.08
N PRO A 160 -4.13 20.74 0.89
CA PRO A 160 -3.63 21.46 -0.28
C PRO A 160 -4.55 22.65 -0.61
N ARG A 161 -3.96 23.84 -0.78
CA ARG A 161 -4.72 25.06 -1.11
C ARG A 161 -5.25 25.07 -2.54
N ASP A 162 -4.51 24.44 -3.45
CA ASP A 162 -4.89 24.33 -4.86
C ASP A 162 -5.94 23.21 -5.04
N PRO A 163 -7.14 23.52 -5.55
CA PRO A 163 -8.19 22.53 -5.76
C PRO A 163 -7.80 21.42 -6.74
N VAL A 164 -6.97 21.73 -7.75
CA VAL A 164 -6.51 20.71 -8.71
C VAL A 164 -5.60 19.71 -8.01
N ARG A 165 -4.63 20.19 -7.24
CA ARG A 165 -3.72 19.35 -6.46
C ARG A 165 -4.44 18.52 -5.40
N MET A 166 -5.41 19.10 -4.71
CA MET A 166 -6.29 18.37 -3.79
C MET A 166 -7.01 17.22 -4.50
N ALA A 167 -7.62 17.49 -5.66
CA ALA A 167 -8.34 16.49 -6.43
C ALA A 167 -7.42 15.35 -6.93
N GLN A 168 -6.18 15.68 -7.33
CA GLN A 168 -5.17 14.69 -7.71
C GLN A 168 -4.82 13.75 -6.55
N ILE A 169 -4.57 14.29 -5.36
CA ILE A 169 -4.24 13.48 -4.17
C ILE A 169 -5.44 12.61 -3.76
N GLN A 170 -6.65 13.17 -3.77
CA GLN A 170 -7.87 12.40 -3.49
C GLN A 170 -8.13 11.30 -4.53
N ALA A 171 -7.77 11.52 -5.81
CA ALA A 171 -7.86 10.48 -6.83
C ALA A 171 -6.93 9.30 -6.50
N ILE A 172 -5.69 9.56 -6.08
CA ILE A 172 -4.75 8.52 -5.64
C ILE A 172 -5.33 7.76 -4.44
N SER A 173 -5.87 8.48 -3.45
CA SER A 173 -6.52 7.86 -2.29
C SER A 173 -7.63 6.89 -2.69
N LYS A 174 -8.54 7.33 -3.59
CA LYS A 174 -9.61 6.48 -4.13
C LYS A 174 -9.06 5.27 -4.88
N SER A 175 -8.01 5.44 -5.66
CA SER A 175 -7.37 4.32 -6.36
C SER A 175 -6.74 3.30 -5.41
N CYS A 176 -6.17 3.74 -4.28
CA CYS A 176 -5.71 2.83 -3.22
C CYS A 176 -6.88 2.01 -2.68
N VAL A 177 -7.97 2.69 -2.32
CA VAL A 177 -9.18 2.08 -1.75
C VAL A 177 -9.80 1.05 -2.68
N VAL A 178 -9.97 1.40 -3.96
CA VAL A 178 -10.54 0.49 -4.97
C VAL A 178 -9.66 -0.74 -5.17
N SER A 179 -8.33 -0.57 -5.22
CA SER A 179 -7.41 -1.69 -5.42
C SER A 179 -7.42 -2.66 -4.22
N CYS A 180 -7.58 -2.15 -2.99
CA CYS A 180 -7.69 -3.00 -1.80
C CYS A 180 -9.07 -3.64 -1.63
N ASN A 181 -10.16 -2.93 -1.93
CA ASN A 181 -11.52 -3.46 -1.79
C ASN A 181 -11.68 -4.75 -2.60
N CYS A 182 -11.22 -4.74 -3.85
CA CYS A 182 -11.32 -5.90 -4.72
C CYS A 182 -10.41 -7.08 -4.31
N LEU A 183 -9.48 -6.91 -3.35
CA LEU A 183 -8.64 -7.97 -2.78
C LEU A 183 -9.25 -8.64 -1.55
N PHE A 184 -9.90 -7.86 -0.69
CA PHE A 184 -10.36 -8.29 0.63
C PHE A 184 -11.87 -8.63 0.67
N VAL A 185 -12.56 -8.56 -0.46
CA VAL A 185 -13.98 -8.95 -0.62
C VAL A 185 -14.16 -10.42 -1.06
N PHE A 186 -13.07 -11.18 -1.24
CA PHE A 186 -13.09 -12.64 -1.44
C PHE A 186 -12.66 -13.38 -0.17
#